data_AF-A0A924TDM1-F1
#
_entry.id   AF-A0A924TDM1-F1
#
_cell.length_a   1.000
_cell.length_b   1.000
_cell.length_c   1.000
_cell.angle_alpha   90.00
_cell.angle_beta   90.00
_cell.angle_gamma   90.00
#
_symmetry.space_group_name_H-M   'P 1'
#
loop_
_entity.id
_entity.type
_entity.pdbx_description
1 polymer ?
#
loop_
_entity_poly.entity_id
_entity_poly.type
_entity_poly.pdbx_seq_one_letter_code
_entity_poly.pdbx_strand_id
1 'polypeptide(L)'
;TISYPKWVRTFYAKGANADARNFGEHARLTAASSLARSAALMSASWGRFQLMGENYATCGFDSLQAFINAMYDDESAHLDAFVEFVQHDRMGRGWDALKLAVKTGNWIPFAEFFNGPRQMENAYSSKLAVAFQNG
;
A
#
# COMPACT_ATOMS: atom_id res chain seq x y z
N THR A 1 7.42 7.39 22.40
CA THR A 1 8.32 7.05 21.27
C THR A 1 7.46 6.75 20.05
N ILE A 2 7.77 7.31 18.88
CA ILE A 2 6.92 7.14 17.66
C ILE A 2 7.40 5.96 16.79
N SER A 3 8.66 5.53 16.96
CA SER A 3 9.25 4.37 16.29
C SER A 3 9.45 3.21 17.27
N TYR A 4 9.08 1.99 16.84
CA TYR A 4 9.16 0.77 17.65
C TYR A 4 9.88 -0.34 16.87
N PRO A 5 10.76 -1.12 17.52
CA PRO A 5 11.55 -2.17 16.85
C PRO A 5 10.73 -3.37 16.40
N LYS A 6 9.51 -3.54 16.94
CA LYS A 6 8.53 -4.54 16.50
C LYS A 6 7.23 -3.85 16.17
N TRP A 7 6.67 -4.17 15.01
CA TRP A 7 5.37 -3.67 14.60
C TRP A 7 4.29 -4.16 15.58
N VAL A 8 3.51 -3.23 16.14
CA VAL A 8 2.36 -3.52 17.00
C VAL A 8 1.22 -2.56 16.70
N ARG A 9 -0.02 -3.08 16.67
CA ARG A 9 -1.22 -2.28 16.36
C ARG A 9 -1.58 -1.27 17.46
N THR A 10 -0.99 -1.39 18.65
CA THR A 10 -1.35 -0.63 19.85
C THR A 10 -1.20 0.89 19.67
N PHE A 11 -0.24 1.33 18.85
CA PHE A 11 0.14 2.75 18.73
C PHE A 11 -0.44 3.46 17.51
N TYR A 12 -1.21 2.76 16.68
CA TYR A 12 -1.90 3.36 15.54
C TYR A 12 -3.15 4.11 15.97
N ALA A 13 -3.46 5.19 15.25
CA ALA A 13 -4.64 6.01 15.49
C ALA A 13 -5.90 5.15 15.44
N LYS A 14 -6.74 5.30 16.45
CA LYS A 14 -8.03 4.65 16.56
C LYS A 14 -9.10 5.72 16.43
N GLY A 15 -10.17 5.40 15.73
CA GLY A 15 -11.28 6.32 15.50
C GLY A 15 -12.50 5.56 15.02
N ALA A 16 -13.68 6.15 15.23
CA ALA A 16 -14.95 5.55 14.85
C ALA A 16 -15.12 5.39 13.33
N ASN A 17 -14.38 6.16 12.53
CA ASN A 17 -14.43 6.15 11.07
C ASN A 17 -13.03 6.35 10.45
N ALA A 18 -12.95 6.34 9.12
CA ALA A 18 -11.70 6.57 8.39
C ALA A 18 -11.11 7.96 8.68
N ASP A 19 -11.94 9.00 8.70
CA ASP A 19 -11.49 10.39 8.87
C ASP A 19 -10.82 10.62 10.23
N ALA A 20 -11.42 10.12 11.31
CA ALA A 20 -10.84 10.21 12.66
C ALA A 20 -9.52 9.45 12.78
N ARG A 21 -9.38 8.31 12.09
CA ARG A 21 -8.11 7.57 12.03
C ARG A 21 -7.07 8.33 11.22
N ASN A 22 -7.45 8.84 10.04
CA ASN A 22 -6.57 9.61 9.17
C ASN A 22 -6.04 10.86 9.86
N PHE A 23 -6.90 11.60 10.56
CA PHE A 23 -6.48 12.77 11.33
C PHE A 23 -5.38 12.42 12.36
N GLY A 24 -5.58 11.34 13.12
CA GLY A 24 -4.58 10.86 14.07
C GLY A 24 -3.28 10.39 13.39
N GLU A 25 -3.36 9.72 12.24
CA GLU A 25 -2.18 9.30 11.47
C GLU A 25 -1.41 10.50 10.90
N HIS A 26 -2.08 11.55 10.42
CA HIS A 26 -1.41 12.78 9.99
C HIS A 26 -0.68 13.48 11.14
N ALA A 27 -1.25 13.49 12.35
CA ALA A 27 -0.57 14.03 13.53
C ALA A 27 0.68 13.20 13.89
N ARG A 28 0.58 11.86 13.86
CA ARG A 28 1.72 10.96 14.07
C ARG A 28 2.81 11.16 13.01
N LEU A 29 2.43 11.28 11.75
CA LEU A 29 3.35 11.53 10.64
C LEU A 29 4.04 12.88 10.78
N THR A 30 3.33 13.93 11.19
CA THR A 30 3.90 15.26 11.43
C THR A 30 4.98 15.19 12.52
N ALA A 31 4.68 14.54 13.65
CA ALA A 31 5.63 14.38 14.74
C ALA A 31 6.81 13.47 14.38
N ALA A 32 6.62 12.45 13.55
CA ALA A 32 7.74 11.65 13.01
C ALA A 32 8.60 12.48 12.04
N SER A 33 7.96 13.30 11.19
CA SER A 33 8.62 14.10 10.17
C SER A 33 9.50 15.21 10.76
N SER A 34 9.15 15.72 11.95
CA SER A 34 10.00 16.68 12.66
C SER A 34 11.30 16.06 13.19
N LEU A 35 11.37 14.73 13.31
CA LEU A 35 12.58 14.00 13.70
C LEU A 35 13.41 13.61 12.48
N ALA A 36 12.77 12.99 11.49
CA ALA A 36 13.42 12.55 10.26
C ALA A 36 12.39 12.43 9.12
N ARG A 37 12.17 13.54 8.40
CA ARG A 37 11.16 13.66 7.34
C ARG A 37 11.18 12.49 6.35
N SER A 38 12.32 12.22 5.72
CA SER A 38 12.39 11.18 4.67
C SER A 38 12.07 9.80 5.23
N ALA A 39 12.61 9.44 6.40
CA ALA A 39 12.33 8.16 7.04
C ALA A 39 10.85 8.04 7.44
N ALA A 40 10.25 9.11 7.97
CA ALA A 40 8.84 9.15 8.32
C ALA A 40 7.94 8.92 7.09
N LEU A 41 8.20 9.64 6.00
CA LEU A 41 7.44 9.53 4.75
C LEU A 41 7.62 8.16 4.08
N MET A 42 8.83 7.59 4.10
CA MET A 42 9.10 6.24 3.59
C MET A 42 8.37 5.15 4.40
N SER A 43 8.23 5.36 5.72
CA SER A 43 7.59 4.41 6.63
C SER A 43 6.06 4.46 6.66
N ALA A 44 5.46 5.40 5.94
CA ALA A 44 4.00 5.55 5.85
C ALA A 44 3.46 4.89 4.58
N SER A 45 2.22 4.42 4.64
CA SER A 45 1.43 3.96 3.50
C SER A 45 0.60 5.12 2.92
N TRP A 46 0.48 5.16 1.60
CA TRP A 46 -0.11 6.28 0.87
C TRP A 46 -1.14 5.82 -0.15
N GLY A 47 -2.12 6.68 -0.41
CA GLY A 47 -3.17 6.47 -1.40
C GLY A 47 -4.12 5.30 -1.10
N ARG A 48 -5.02 5.03 -2.05
CA ARG A 48 -6.05 3.98 -1.92
C ARG A 48 -5.48 2.57 -1.77
N PHE A 49 -4.37 2.30 -2.44
CA PHE A 49 -3.71 0.99 -2.45
C PHE A 49 -2.71 0.82 -1.30
N GLN A 50 -2.55 1.83 -0.43
CA GLN A 50 -1.69 1.76 0.75
C GLN A 50 -0.23 1.41 0.42
N LEU A 51 0.31 2.01 -0.64
CA LEU A 51 1.69 1.82 -1.06
C LEU A 51 2.65 2.47 -0.07
N MET A 52 3.67 1.74 0.36
CA MET A 52 4.68 2.27 1.28
C MET A 52 5.59 3.28 0.57
N GLY A 53 5.89 4.41 1.23
CA GLY A 53 6.73 5.46 0.65
C GLY A 53 8.15 5.01 0.29
N GLU A 54 8.68 3.98 0.95
CA GLU A 54 9.96 3.36 0.59
C GLU A 54 9.98 2.79 -0.84
N ASN A 55 8.80 2.48 -1.40
CA ASN A 55 8.64 1.91 -2.73
C ASN A 55 8.45 2.97 -3.83
N TYR A 56 8.67 4.26 -3.55
CA TYR A 56 8.44 5.34 -4.52
C TYR A 56 9.09 5.08 -5.89
N ALA A 57 10.33 4.56 -5.90
CA ALA A 57 11.06 4.25 -7.13
C ALA A 57 10.44 3.06 -7.89
N THR A 58 10.00 2.03 -7.17
CA THR A 58 9.26 0.88 -7.75
C THR A 58 7.90 1.32 -8.29
N CYS A 59 7.31 2.37 -7.72
CA CYS A 59 6.06 2.98 -8.18
C CYS A 59 6.26 3.95 -9.36
N GLY A 60 7.47 4.03 -9.94
CA GLY A 60 7.76 4.85 -11.12
C GLY A 60 8.15 6.31 -10.83
N PHE A 61 8.47 6.68 -9.58
CA PHE A 61 8.81 8.07 -9.23
C PHE A 61 10.30 8.28 -9.02
N ASP A 62 10.81 9.40 -9.53
CA ASP A 62 12.21 9.81 -9.36
C ASP A 62 12.56 10.26 -7.94
N SER A 63 11.56 10.64 -7.15
CA SER A 63 11.77 11.09 -5.78
C SER A 63 10.59 10.77 -4.87
N LEU A 64 10.89 10.61 -3.58
CA LEU A 64 9.87 10.45 -2.55
C LEU A 64 8.87 11.60 -2.56
N GLN A 65 9.32 12.84 -2.72
CA GLN A 65 8.40 14.00 -2.72
C GLN A 65 7.46 14.01 -3.92
N ALA A 66 7.90 13.58 -5.10
CA ALA A 66 7.04 13.43 -6.27
C ALA A 66 5.96 12.38 -6.04
N PHE A 67 6.33 11.22 -5.48
CA PHE A 67 5.38 10.19 -5.06
C PHE A 67 4.36 10.73 -4.05
N ILE A 68 4.80 11.43 -3.00
CA ILE A 68 3.89 12.01 -2.00
C ILE A 68 2.91 12.99 -2.64
N ASN A 69 3.39 13.89 -3.52
CA ASN A 69 2.52 14.85 -4.18
C ASN A 69 1.45 14.15 -5.03
N ALA A 70 1.82 13.13 -5.80
CA ALA A 70 0.90 12.33 -6.59
C ALA A 70 -0.15 11.62 -5.70
N MET A 71 0.26 11.11 -4.54
CA MET A 71 -0.67 10.49 -3.59
C MET A 71 -1.65 11.47 -2.91
N TYR A 72 -1.38 12.78 -2.96
CA TYR A 72 -2.30 13.82 -2.50
C TYR A 72 -3.22 14.37 -3.60
N ASP A 73 -2.87 14.18 -4.87
CA ASP A 73 -3.51 14.87 -5.99
C ASP A 73 -4.78 14.14 -6.46
N ASP A 74 -4.62 12.93 -7.00
CA ASP A 74 -5.74 12.23 -7.64
C ASP A 74 -5.69 10.70 -7.49
N GLU A 75 -6.85 10.07 -7.65
CA GLU A 75 -6.99 8.62 -7.52
C GLU A 75 -6.42 7.84 -8.72
N SER A 76 -6.32 8.48 -9.88
CA SER A 76 -5.67 7.89 -11.07
C SER A 76 -4.19 7.66 -10.82
N ALA A 77 -3.49 8.61 -10.20
CA ALA A 77 -2.10 8.51 -9.83
C ALA A 77 -1.89 7.42 -8.78
N HIS A 78 -2.86 7.17 -7.90
CA HIS A 78 -2.82 6.04 -6.96
C HIS A 78 -2.86 4.72 -7.72
N LEU A 79 -3.72 4.62 -8.74
CA LEU A 79 -3.84 3.43 -9.59
C LEU A 79 -2.58 3.22 -10.43
N ASP A 80 -2.07 4.27 -11.07
CA ASP A 80 -0.85 4.20 -11.88
C ASP A 80 0.34 3.75 -11.03
N ALA A 81 0.53 4.35 -9.86
CA ALA A 81 1.57 3.93 -8.92
C ALA A 81 1.43 2.46 -8.48
N PHE A 82 0.20 1.98 -8.29
CA PHE A 82 -0.06 0.59 -7.94
C PHE A 82 0.27 -0.36 -9.10
N VAL A 83 -0.07 0.02 -10.33
CA VAL A 83 0.27 -0.76 -11.53
C VAL A 83 1.78 -0.86 -11.69
N GLU A 84 2.49 0.26 -11.60
CA GLU A 84 3.96 0.30 -11.63
C GLU A 84 4.57 -0.61 -10.55
N PHE A 85 4.08 -0.50 -9.31
CA PHE A 85 4.52 -1.36 -8.21
C PHE A 85 4.34 -2.86 -8.49
N VAL A 86 3.19 -3.26 -9.04
CA VAL A 86 2.91 -4.67 -9.37
C VAL A 86 3.80 -5.17 -10.50
N GLN A 87 4.04 -4.33 -11.52
CA GLN A 87 4.85 -4.69 -12.69
C GLN A 87 6.34 -4.78 -12.36
N HIS A 88 6.82 -3.88 -11.49
CA HIS A 88 8.23 -3.67 -11.23
C HIS A 88 8.69 -4.11 -9.84
N ASP A 89 7.88 -4.87 -9.09
CA ASP A 89 8.36 -5.53 -7.87
C ASP A 89 9.70 -6.24 -8.14
N ARG A 90 10.66 -6.07 -7.23
CA ARG A 90 12.07 -6.45 -7.44
C ARG A 90 12.28 -7.92 -7.80
N MET A 91 11.29 -8.77 -7.50
CA MET A 91 11.35 -10.20 -7.76
C MET A 91 10.36 -10.66 -8.85
N GLY A 92 9.72 -9.73 -9.58
CA GLY A 92 8.77 -10.00 -10.66
C GLY A 92 7.50 -10.74 -10.23
N ARG A 93 7.32 -10.99 -8.92
CA ARG A 93 6.29 -11.88 -8.40
C ARG A 93 4.90 -11.31 -8.61
N GLY A 94 4.74 -9.99 -8.47
CA GLY A 94 3.46 -9.32 -8.63
C GLY A 94 2.90 -9.52 -10.03
N TRP A 95 3.71 -9.23 -11.05
CA TRP A 95 3.31 -9.38 -12.45
C TRP A 95 3.03 -10.82 -12.84
N ASP A 96 3.89 -11.76 -12.44
CA ASP A 96 3.69 -13.18 -12.74
C ASP A 96 2.44 -13.73 -12.05
N ALA A 97 2.20 -13.36 -10.79
CA ALA A 97 1.00 -13.74 -10.05
C ALA A 97 -0.26 -13.14 -10.68
N LEU A 98 -0.21 -11.89 -11.14
CA LEU A 98 -1.35 -11.25 -11.81
C LEU A 98 -1.66 -11.94 -13.14
N LYS A 99 -0.65 -12.18 -13.98
CA LYS A 99 -0.83 -12.92 -15.25
C LYS A 99 -1.42 -14.30 -15.02
N LEU A 100 -0.94 -15.01 -14.00
CA LEU A 100 -1.49 -16.32 -13.63
C LEU A 100 -2.95 -16.21 -13.20
N ALA A 101 -3.28 -15.22 -12.36
CA ALA A 101 -4.65 -15.00 -11.88
C ALA A 101 -5.61 -14.70 -13.04
N VAL A 102 -5.25 -13.81 -13.96
CA VAL A 102 -6.07 -13.49 -15.14
C VAL A 102 -6.23 -14.71 -16.05
N LYS A 103 -5.16 -15.51 -16.25
CA LYS A 103 -5.19 -16.68 -17.14
C LYS A 103 -6.01 -17.84 -16.58
N THR A 104 -5.96 -18.06 -15.27
CA THR A 104 -6.46 -19.30 -14.64
C THR A 104 -7.63 -19.07 -13.68
N GLY A 105 -7.94 -17.82 -13.36
CA GLY A 105 -8.86 -17.47 -12.27
C GLY A 105 -8.30 -17.75 -10.87
N ASN A 106 -7.03 -18.15 -10.73
CA ASN A 106 -6.42 -18.40 -9.43
C ASN A 106 -5.84 -17.10 -8.84
N TRP A 107 -6.61 -16.45 -7.99
CA TRP A 107 -6.25 -15.17 -7.36
C TRP A 107 -5.42 -15.30 -6.08
N ILE A 108 -5.18 -16.53 -5.59
CA ILE A 108 -4.45 -16.74 -4.33
C ILE A 108 -3.02 -16.19 -4.40
N PRO A 109 -2.20 -16.51 -5.43
CA PRO A 109 -0.82 -16.04 -5.48
C PRO A 109 -0.72 -14.50 -5.53
N PHE A 110 -1.65 -13.84 -6.23
CA PHE A 110 -1.68 -12.38 -6.31
C PHE A 110 -2.12 -11.76 -4.97
N ALA A 111 -3.14 -12.34 -4.34
CA ALA A 111 -3.60 -11.89 -3.02
C ALA A 111 -2.51 -12.06 -1.94
N GLU A 112 -1.75 -13.16 -1.97
CA GLU A 112 -0.63 -13.40 -1.06
C GLU A 112 0.54 -12.46 -1.31
N PHE A 113 0.86 -12.20 -2.58
CA PHE A 113 1.88 -11.21 -2.96
C PHE A 113 1.59 -9.84 -2.35
N PHE A 114 0.35 -9.36 -2.48
CA PHE A 114 0.01 -7.99 -2.09
C PHE A 114 -0.39 -7.86 -0.61
N ASN A 115 -1.17 -8.81 -0.08
CA ASN A 115 -1.75 -8.73 1.27
C ASN A 115 -1.02 -9.62 2.29
N GLY A 116 -0.03 -10.38 1.86
CA GLY A 116 0.72 -11.33 2.68
C GLY A 116 0.04 -12.70 2.85
N PRO A 117 0.71 -13.65 3.52
CA PRO A 117 0.26 -15.05 3.62
C PRO A 117 -1.06 -15.23 4.37
N ARG A 118 -1.47 -14.22 5.16
CA ARG A 118 -2.74 -14.22 5.93
C ARG A 118 -3.91 -13.65 5.13
N GLN A 119 -3.77 -13.45 3.81
CA GLN A 119 -4.80 -12.82 2.97
C GLN A 119 -6.19 -13.46 3.10
N MET A 120 -6.24 -14.77 3.34
CA MET A 120 -7.47 -15.54 3.48
C MET A 120 -8.32 -15.09 4.68
N GLU A 121 -7.72 -14.52 5.73
CA GLU A 121 -8.47 -14.00 6.89
C GLU A 121 -9.42 -12.86 6.52
N ASN A 122 -9.08 -12.12 5.45
CA ASN A 122 -9.90 -11.03 4.91
C ASN A 122 -10.54 -11.40 3.56
N ALA A 123 -10.42 -12.66 3.14
CA ALA A 123 -10.94 -13.22 1.90
C ALA A 123 -10.51 -12.43 0.63
N TYR A 124 -9.27 -11.92 0.58
CA TYR A 124 -8.82 -11.09 -0.54
C TYR A 124 -8.88 -11.81 -1.87
N SER A 125 -8.38 -13.05 -1.97
CA SER A 125 -8.42 -13.81 -3.22
C SER A 125 -9.84 -14.04 -3.73
N SER A 126 -10.80 -14.32 -2.83
CA SER A 126 -12.21 -14.51 -3.21
C SER A 126 -12.85 -13.21 -3.70
N LYS A 127 -12.56 -12.08 -3.03
CA LYS A 127 -13.05 -10.77 -3.46
C LYS A 127 -12.52 -10.37 -4.83
N LEU A 128 -11.23 -10.62 -5.09
CA LEU A 128 -10.62 -10.40 -6.40
C LEU A 128 -11.27 -11.26 -7.49
N ALA A 129 -11.52 -12.54 -7.20
CA ALA A 129 -12.18 -13.45 -8.14
C ALA A 129 -13.59 -12.97 -8.51
N VAL A 130 -14.39 -12.57 -7.53
CA VAL A 130 -15.74 -12.05 -7.74
C VAL A 130 -15.70 -10.73 -8.52
N ALA A 131 -14.79 -9.82 -8.17
CA ALA A 131 -14.67 -8.54 -8.87
C ALA A 131 -14.30 -8.74 -10.36
N PHE A 132 -13.39 -9.66 -10.67
CA PHE A 132 -12.99 -9.95 -12.04
C PHE A 132 -14.11 -10.57 -12.90
N GLN A 133 -15.02 -11.34 -12.29
CA GLN A 133 -16.16 -11.93 -12.99
C GLN A 133 -17.28 -10.93 -13.27
N ASN A 134 -17.36 -9.86 -12.47
CA ASN A 134 -18.44 -8.87 -12.50
C ASN A 134 -18.07 -7.56 -13.20
N GLY A 135 -16.81 -7.39 -13.62
CA GLY A 135 -16.33 -6.27 -14.43
C GLY A 135 -16.37 -6.58 -15.92
#